data_AF-A0A659UP13-F1
#
_entry.id   AF-A0A659UP13-F1
#
_cell.length_a   1.000
_cell.length_b   1.000
_cell.length_c   1.000
_cell.angle_alpha   90.00
_cell.angle_beta   90.00
_cell.angle_gamma   90.00
#
_symmetry.space_group_name_H-M   'P 1'
#
loop_
_entity.id
_entity.type
_entity.pdbx_description
1 polymer ?
#
loop_
_entity_poly.entity_id
_entity_poly.type
_entity_poly.pdbx_seq_one_letter_code
_entity_poly.pdbx_strand_id
1 'polypeptide(L)'
;ARPSLGRSAASLCADAAHAIGVLAGALGAVAGPEPVHRRLARGWSVDDDGAEAIRRALVLLADHELNASTFAARVAASTGASPAAGLLAGLGALSGLRHGGAGEAVMQVAEDASSHGSDAALRRWLGHDRP
;
A
#
# COMPACT_ATOMS: atom_id res chain seq x y z
N ALA A 1 18.69 8.51 7.65
CA ALA A 1 18.42 8.51 6.20
C ALA A 1 19.00 9.77 5.56
N ARG A 2 19.55 9.70 4.34
CA ARG A 2 20.25 10.83 3.69
C ARG A 2 19.25 11.80 3.02
N PRO A 3 19.37 13.14 3.21
CA PRO A 3 18.52 14.12 2.53
C PRO A 3 18.53 13.96 1.00
N SER A 4 17.47 14.44 0.34
CA SER A 4 17.32 14.31 -1.13
C SER A 4 17.97 15.45 -1.92
N LEU A 5 18.12 16.63 -1.33
CA LEU A 5 18.69 17.81 -1.98
C LEU A 5 20.14 17.57 -2.46
N GLY A 6 20.43 17.99 -3.70
CA GLY A 6 21.75 17.89 -4.31
C GLY A 6 22.15 16.48 -4.77
N ARG A 7 21.25 15.49 -4.71
CA ARG A 7 21.54 14.10 -5.14
C ARG A 7 21.08 13.85 -6.57
N SER A 8 21.79 12.97 -7.27
CA SER A 8 21.40 12.53 -8.61
C SER A 8 20.12 11.69 -8.58
N ALA A 9 19.35 11.73 -9.67
CA ALA A 9 18.16 10.91 -9.84
C ALA A 9 18.45 9.41 -9.64
N ALA A 10 19.56 8.91 -10.19
CA ALA A 10 19.98 7.52 -10.01
C ALA A 10 20.16 7.13 -8.53
N SER A 11 20.73 8.04 -7.72
CA SER A 11 20.92 7.81 -6.29
C SER A 11 19.59 7.80 -5.54
N LEU A 12 18.66 8.69 -5.90
CA LEU A 12 17.32 8.72 -5.31
C LEU A 12 16.49 7.49 -5.69
N CYS A 13 16.59 7.02 -6.95
CA CYS A 13 15.95 5.79 -7.39
C CYS A 13 16.49 4.56 -6.64
N ALA A 14 17.80 4.49 -6.40
CA ALA A 14 18.39 3.40 -5.62
C ALA A 14 17.89 3.39 -4.16
N ASP A 15 17.84 4.57 -3.52
CA ASP A 15 17.30 4.71 -2.16
C ASP A 15 15.81 4.34 -2.09
N ALA A 16 15.02 4.76 -3.08
CA ALA A 16 13.60 4.43 -3.16
C ALA A 16 13.38 2.92 -3.36
N ALA A 17 14.11 2.30 -4.29
CA ALA A 17 14.06 0.85 -4.51
C ALA A 17 14.45 0.07 -3.25
N HIS A 18 15.48 0.54 -2.53
CA HIS A 18 15.86 -0.05 -1.25
C HIS A 18 14.75 0.08 -0.20
N ALA A 19 14.15 1.26 -0.04
CA ALA A 19 13.06 1.49 0.90
C ALA A 19 11.82 0.61 0.59
N ILE A 20 11.44 0.49 -0.68
CA ILE A 20 10.37 -0.41 -1.13
C ILE A 20 10.73 -1.87 -0.83
N GLY A 21 11.99 -2.26 -1.05
CA GLY A 21 12.48 -3.60 -0.75
C GLY A 21 12.41 -3.95 0.74
N VAL A 22 12.75 -3.00 1.62
CA VAL A 22 12.63 -3.13 3.08
C VAL A 22 11.17 -3.26 3.50
N LEU A 23 10.28 -2.40 2.96
CA LEU A 23 8.84 -2.49 3.23
C LEU A 23 8.26 -3.84 2.78
N ALA A 24 8.60 -4.30 1.58
CA ALA A 24 8.19 -5.61 1.09
C ALA A 24 8.67 -6.73 2.02
N GLY A 25 9.92 -6.65 2.50
CA GLY A 25 10.47 -7.61 3.48
C GLY A 25 9.70 -7.61 4.80
N ALA A 26 9.32 -6.43 5.30
CA ALA A 26 8.49 -6.30 6.51
C ALA A 26 7.08 -6.90 6.33
N LEU A 27 6.58 -6.92 5.09
CA LEU A 27 5.32 -7.56 4.70
C LEU A 27 5.48 -9.06 4.37
N GLY A 28 6.65 -9.65 4.59
CA GLY A 28 6.91 -11.09 4.41
C GLY A 28 7.53 -11.47 3.08
N ALA A 29 7.93 -10.53 2.21
CA ALA A 29 8.62 -10.87 0.97
C ALA A 29 9.99 -11.50 1.26
N VAL A 30 10.27 -12.66 0.64
CA VAL A 30 11.60 -13.30 0.76
C VAL A 30 12.68 -12.43 0.11
N ALA A 31 13.92 -12.54 0.57
CA ALA A 31 15.05 -11.88 -0.10
C ALA A 31 15.31 -12.53 -1.47
N GLY A 32 15.66 -11.72 -2.47
CA GLY A 32 15.96 -12.21 -3.81
C GLY A 32 15.99 -11.10 -4.86
N PRO A 33 16.60 -11.37 -6.03
CA PRO A 33 16.63 -10.44 -7.16
C PRO A 33 15.30 -10.39 -7.94
N GLU A 34 14.37 -11.31 -7.66
CA GLU A 34 13.10 -11.37 -8.35
C GLU A 34 12.23 -10.12 -8.08
N PRO A 35 11.26 -9.81 -8.97
CA PRO A 35 10.29 -8.76 -8.72
C PRO A 35 9.52 -8.96 -7.40
N VAL A 36 9.11 -7.86 -6.76
CA VAL A 36 8.46 -7.85 -5.43
C VAL A 36 7.27 -8.80 -5.34
N HIS A 37 6.42 -8.90 -6.38
CA HIS A 37 5.27 -9.81 -6.36
C HIS A 37 5.65 -11.29 -6.24
N ARG A 38 6.74 -11.73 -6.89
CA ARG A 38 7.25 -13.12 -6.78
C ARG A 38 7.85 -13.38 -5.41
N ARG A 39 8.54 -12.38 -4.85
CA ARG A 39 9.12 -12.46 -3.51
C ARG A 39 8.04 -12.53 -2.42
N LEU A 40 6.97 -11.74 -2.55
CA LEU A 40 5.79 -11.82 -1.70
C LEU A 40 5.09 -13.17 -1.87
N ALA A 41 4.89 -13.63 -3.10
CA ALA A 41 4.22 -14.91 -3.36
C ALA A 41 4.90 -16.08 -2.65
N ARG A 42 6.24 -16.16 -2.75
CA ARG A 42 7.02 -17.16 -2.02
C ARG A 42 6.91 -17.01 -0.51
N GLY A 43 7.00 -15.78 0.00
CA GLY A 43 6.89 -15.50 1.44
C GLY A 43 5.53 -15.85 2.03
N TRP A 44 4.46 -15.65 1.25
CA TRP A 44 3.08 -15.97 1.64
C TRP A 44 2.66 -17.39 1.25
N SER A 45 3.58 -18.18 0.69
CA SER A 45 3.33 -19.56 0.26
C SER A 45 2.14 -19.71 -0.71
N VAL A 46 1.98 -18.76 -1.64
CA VAL A 46 0.99 -18.82 -2.72
C VAL A 46 1.62 -19.28 -4.03
N ASP A 47 0.80 -19.85 -4.90
CA ASP A 47 1.19 -20.40 -6.19
C ASP A 47 1.39 -19.31 -7.27
N ASP A 48 1.59 -19.73 -8.52
CA ASP A 48 1.82 -18.83 -9.65
C ASP A 48 0.60 -17.95 -9.97
N ASP A 49 -0.61 -18.47 -9.78
CA ASP A 49 -1.85 -17.69 -9.94
C ASP A 49 -1.94 -16.63 -8.83
N GLY A 50 -1.59 -16.98 -7.59
CA GLY A 50 -1.45 -16.02 -6.49
C GLY A 50 -0.38 -14.96 -6.77
N ALA A 51 0.77 -15.34 -7.32
CA ALA A 51 1.81 -14.39 -7.71
C ALA A 51 1.34 -13.38 -8.77
N GLU A 52 0.56 -13.85 -9.75
CA GLU A 52 -0.04 -13.00 -10.78
C GLU A 52 -1.13 -12.08 -10.21
N ALA A 53 -1.94 -12.57 -9.27
CA ALA A 53 -2.91 -11.75 -8.55
C ALA A 53 -2.23 -10.62 -7.76
N ILE A 54 -1.14 -10.92 -7.04
CA ILE A 54 -0.33 -9.91 -6.34
C ILE A 54 0.24 -8.89 -7.33
N ARG A 55 0.77 -9.34 -8.48
CA ARG A 55 1.29 -8.43 -9.52
C ARG A 55 0.21 -7.46 -10.00
N ARG A 56 -0.98 -7.95 -10.29
CA ARG A 56 -2.12 -7.13 -10.74
C ARG A 56 -2.53 -6.14 -9.66
N ALA A 57 -2.65 -6.57 -8.41
CA ALA A 57 -2.98 -5.68 -7.30
C ALA A 57 -1.96 -4.55 -7.14
N LEU A 58 -0.65 -4.86 -7.19
CA LEU A 58 0.40 -3.86 -7.12
C LEU A 58 0.34 -2.85 -8.29
N VAL A 59 0.04 -3.31 -9.51
CA VAL A 59 -0.09 -2.43 -10.68
C VAL A 59 -1.33 -1.55 -10.57
N LEU A 60 -2.48 -2.10 -10.15
CA LEU A 60 -3.72 -1.35 -9.97
C LEU A 60 -3.60 -0.26 -8.90
N LEU A 61 -2.82 -0.51 -7.85
CA LEU A 61 -2.61 0.41 -6.74
C LEU A 61 -1.36 1.29 -6.90
N ALA A 62 -0.64 1.18 -8.02
CA ALA A 62 0.67 1.82 -8.19
C ALA A 62 0.60 3.35 -8.17
N ASP A 63 -0.45 3.93 -8.75
CA ASP A 63 -0.66 5.37 -8.77
C ASP A 63 -2.15 5.70 -8.77
N HIS A 64 -2.51 6.72 -8.01
CA HIS A 64 -3.87 7.28 -7.99
C HIS A 64 -3.80 8.80 -7.78
N GLU A 65 -2.90 9.43 -8.54
CA GLU A 65 -2.67 10.88 -8.58
C GLU A 65 -2.50 11.49 -7.17
N LEU A 66 -3.22 12.58 -6.85
CA LEU A 66 -3.01 13.41 -5.67
C LEU A 66 -3.96 13.08 -4.50
N ASN A 67 -3.97 11.82 -4.07
CA ASN A 67 -4.63 11.43 -2.82
C ASN A 67 -3.87 11.94 -1.57
N ALA A 68 -4.49 11.80 -0.38
CA ALA A 68 -3.93 12.31 0.88
C ALA A 68 -2.50 11.80 1.18
N SER A 69 -2.23 10.51 0.95
CA SER A 69 -0.88 9.96 1.15
C SER A 69 0.14 10.47 0.13
N THR A 70 -0.25 10.61 -1.15
CA THR A 70 0.63 11.23 -2.16
C THR A 70 0.96 12.67 -1.77
N PHE A 71 -0.04 13.44 -1.32
CA PHE A 71 0.16 14.81 -0.87
C PHE A 71 1.11 14.90 0.33
N ALA A 72 0.92 14.04 1.35
CA ALA A 72 1.81 13.98 2.52
C ALA A 72 3.27 13.66 2.12
N ALA A 73 3.46 12.68 1.24
CA ALA A 73 4.80 12.34 0.72
C ALA A 73 5.44 13.51 -0.04
N ARG A 74 4.66 14.25 -0.83
CA ARG A 74 5.13 15.44 -1.56
C ARG A 74 5.50 16.59 -0.61
N VAL A 75 4.71 16.84 0.43
CA VAL A 75 5.04 17.83 1.46
C VAL A 75 6.38 17.48 2.12
N ALA A 76 6.58 16.23 2.54
CA ALA A 76 7.86 15.79 3.10
C ALA A 76 9.01 15.98 2.10
N ALA A 77 8.84 15.55 0.85
CA ALA A 77 9.85 15.69 -0.20
C ALA A 77 10.23 17.17 -0.47
N SER A 78 9.26 18.10 -0.40
CA SER A 78 9.49 19.54 -0.64
C SER A 78 10.46 20.17 0.36
N THR A 79 10.65 19.56 1.53
CA THR A 79 11.61 20.02 2.56
C THR A 79 13.02 19.47 2.35
N GLY A 80 13.24 18.66 1.31
CA GLY A 80 14.51 17.96 1.09
C GLY A 80 14.64 16.65 1.88
N ALA A 81 13.54 16.13 2.43
CA ALA A 81 13.53 14.87 3.15
C ALA A 81 13.98 13.69 2.27
N SER A 82 14.50 12.64 2.90
CA SER A 82 14.94 11.42 2.21
C SER A 82 13.76 10.66 1.57
N PRO A 83 13.98 9.84 0.52
CA PRO A 83 12.91 8.99 -0.05
C PRO A 83 12.22 8.10 0.99
N ALA A 84 12.97 7.56 1.95
CA ALA A 84 12.41 6.77 3.05
C ALA A 84 11.49 7.60 3.97
N ALA A 85 11.86 8.87 4.24
CA ALA A 85 11.02 9.77 5.03
C ALA A 85 9.74 10.16 4.28
N GLY A 86 9.83 10.39 2.96
CA GLY A 86 8.65 10.59 2.10
C GLY A 86 7.71 9.39 2.10
N LEU A 87 8.26 8.18 1.99
CA LEU A 87 7.52 6.92 2.09
C LEU A 87 6.80 6.81 3.44
N LEU A 88 7.49 7.08 4.55
CA LEU A 88 6.90 7.03 5.90
C LEU A 88 5.79 8.08 6.08
N ALA A 89 5.95 9.29 5.55
CA ALA A 89 4.90 10.31 5.58
C ALA A 89 3.65 9.86 4.82
N GLY A 90 3.81 9.26 3.63
CA GLY A 90 2.72 8.67 2.87
C GLY A 90 2.02 7.52 3.62
N LEU A 91 2.80 6.59 4.19
CA LEU A 91 2.26 5.48 5.00
C LEU A 91 1.52 5.97 6.25
N GLY A 92 2.01 7.02 6.90
CA GLY A 92 1.34 7.63 8.06
C GLY A 92 0.01 8.28 7.70
N ALA A 93 -0.13 8.86 6.51
CA ALA A 93 -1.42 9.33 6.03
C ALA A 93 -2.33 8.16 5.60
N LEU A 94 -1.76 7.11 4.99
CA LEU A 94 -2.49 5.91 4.57
C LEU A 94 -3.08 5.12 5.74
N SER A 95 -2.44 5.11 6.91
CA SER A 95 -2.94 4.40 8.08
C SER A 95 -4.24 4.98 8.67
N GLY A 96 -4.67 6.17 8.24
CA GLY A 96 -5.97 6.72 8.63
C GLY A 96 -7.13 5.94 8.03
N LEU A 97 -8.12 5.59 8.86
CA LEU A 97 -9.28 4.76 8.45
C LEU A 97 -10.04 5.31 7.22
N ARG A 98 -10.17 6.64 7.14
CA ARG A 98 -10.84 7.33 6.01
C ARG A 98 -10.06 7.31 4.70
N HIS A 99 -8.80 6.88 4.73
CA HIS A 99 -7.94 6.81 3.56
C HIS A 99 -7.55 5.37 3.22
N GLY A 100 -6.94 4.63 4.15
CA GLY A 100 -6.52 3.24 3.93
C GLY A 100 -7.52 2.15 4.31
N GLY A 101 -8.60 2.48 5.00
CA GLY A 101 -9.51 1.49 5.59
C GLY A 101 -10.56 0.89 4.65
N ALA A 102 -10.67 1.39 3.41
CA ALA A 102 -11.75 1.01 2.50
C ALA A 102 -11.79 -0.50 2.17
N GLY A 103 -10.61 -1.14 2.00
CA GLY A 103 -10.53 -2.57 1.70
C GLY A 103 -11.09 -3.43 2.84
N GLU A 104 -10.76 -3.09 4.09
CA GLU A 104 -11.28 -3.78 5.27
C GLU A 104 -12.80 -3.58 5.40
N ALA A 105 -13.29 -2.35 5.16
CA ALA A 105 -14.71 -2.07 5.19
C ALA A 105 -15.49 -2.92 4.17
N VAL A 106 -14.98 -3.06 2.95
CA VAL A 106 -15.60 -3.91 1.92
C VAL A 106 -15.60 -5.39 2.32
N MET A 107 -14.51 -5.89 2.93
CA MET A 107 -14.45 -7.26 3.43
C MET A 107 -15.51 -7.52 4.51
N GLN A 108 -15.67 -6.60 5.46
CA GLN A 108 -16.69 -6.71 6.50
C GLN A 108 -18.12 -6.70 5.91
N VAL A 109 -18.40 -5.90 4.86
CA VAL A 109 -19.68 -5.94 4.14
C VAL A 109 -19.90 -7.30 3.48
N ALA A 110 -18.87 -7.84 2.83
CA ALA A 110 -18.93 -9.12 2.14
C ALA A 110 -19.16 -10.30 3.11
N GLU A 111 -18.49 -10.28 4.27
CA GLU A 111 -18.68 -11.27 5.34
C GLU A 111 -20.11 -11.21 5.92
N ASP A 112 -20.63 -10.00 6.16
CA ASP A 112 -22.00 -9.81 6.64
C ASP A 112 -23.03 -10.30 5.62
N ALA A 113 -22.82 -9.98 4.34
CA ALA A 113 -23.68 -10.43 3.25
C ALA A 113 -23.66 -11.96 3.09
N SER A 114 -22.49 -12.59 3.28
CA SER A 114 -22.34 -14.05 3.22
C SER A 114 -23.06 -14.75 4.37
N SER A 115 -23.10 -14.12 5.54
CA SER A 115 -23.69 -14.70 6.77
C SER A 115 -25.20 -14.48 6.87
N HIS A 116 -25.71 -13.34 6.38
CA HIS A 116 -27.08 -12.88 6.65
C HIS A 116 -27.89 -12.50 5.41
N GLY A 117 -27.30 -12.65 4.21
CA GLY A 117 -27.88 -12.22 2.95
C GLY A 117 -27.59 -10.75 2.62
N SER A 118 -27.36 -10.48 1.33
CA SER A 118 -26.91 -9.18 0.82
C SER A 118 -27.86 -8.03 1.17
N ASP A 119 -29.18 -8.22 1.05
CA ASP A 119 -30.16 -7.16 1.35
C ASP A 119 -30.15 -6.74 2.81
N ALA A 120 -30.01 -7.70 3.73
CA ALA A 120 -29.99 -7.44 5.15
C ALA A 120 -28.68 -6.73 5.56
N ALA A 121 -27.56 -7.16 4.99
CA ALA A 121 -26.27 -6.51 5.18
C ALA A 121 -26.30 -5.06 4.67
N LEU A 122 -26.74 -4.83 3.43
CA LEU A 122 -26.81 -3.47 2.86
C LEU A 122 -27.70 -2.55 3.69
N ARG A 123 -28.88 -2.99 4.14
CA ARG A 123 -29.74 -2.18 5.02
C ARG A 123 -29.07 -1.80 6.34
N ARG A 124 -28.35 -2.74 6.98
CA ARG A 124 -27.59 -2.44 8.20
C ARG A 124 -26.48 -1.44 7.93
N TRP A 125 -25.71 -1.63 6.88
CA TRP A 125 -24.56 -0.80 6.55
C TRP A 125 -24.95 0.61 6.11
N LEU A 126 -26.06 0.76 5.38
CA LEU A 126 -26.61 2.07 5.02
C LEU A 126 -27.30 2.78 6.19
N GLY A 127 -27.74 2.04 7.21
CA GLY A 127 -28.39 2.59 8.40
C GLY A 127 -27.42 3.11 9.47
N HIS A 128 -26.11 2.88 9.33
CA HIS A 128 -25.09 3.40 10.23
C HIS A 128 -24.33 4.55 9.56
N ASP A 129 -24.29 5.73 10.19
CA ASP A 129 -23.29 6.77 9.88
C ASP A 129 -21.93 6.28 10.38
N ARG A 130 -21.27 5.45 9.56
CA ARG A 130 -19.85 5.14 9.76
C ARG A 130 -19.01 6.29 9.19
N PRO A 131 -17.91 6.66 9.87
CA PRO A 131 -17.09 7.82 9.51
C PRO A 131 -16.45 7.72 8.13
#